data_AF-A0A4Q3EHG9-F1
#
_entry.id   AF-A0A4Q3EHG9-F1
#
_cell.length_a   1.000
_cell.length_b   1.000
_cell.length_c   1.000
_cell.angle_alpha   90.00
_cell.angle_beta   90.00
_cell.angle_gamma   90.00
#
_symmetry.space_group_name_H-M   'P 1'
#
loop_
_entity.id
_entity.type
_entity.pdbx_description
1 polymer ?
#
loop_
_entity_poly.entity_id
_entity_poly.type
_entity_poly.pdbx_seq_one_letter_code
_entity_poly.pdbx_strand_id
1 'polypeptide(L)'
;MGLTISTGVSGEVANKVGLVMEQLSHFLQVVTITHLPQIASKGQSHFLVYKNDTGKIPSTKIKKLTEEERVLEIAKMLSGSKPGESALQNARELLHS
;
A
#
# COMPACT_ATOMS: atom_id res chain seq x y z
N MET A 1 8.63 -15.12 -9.69
CA MET A 1 8.29 -14.33 -8.49
C MET A 1 9.32 -13.21 -8.37
N GLY A 2 8.91 -11.96 -8.52
CA GLY A 2 9.78 -10.78 -8.36
C GLY A 2 9.42 -10.03 -7.09
N LEU A 3 10.41 -9.71 -6.26
CA LEU A 3 10.26 -8.85 -5.07
C LEU A 3 10.83 -7.47 -5.39
N THR A 4 10.06 -6.42 -5.12
CA THR A 4 10.51 -5.04 -5.32
C THR A 4 10.37 -4.23 -4.03
N ILE A 5 11.33 -3.32 -3.79
CA ILE A 5 11.37 -2.41 -2.64
C ILE A 5 11.41 -0.98 -3.17
N SER A 6 10.47 -0.15 -2.75
CA SER A 6 10.38 1.24 -3.20
C SER A 6 11.36 2.14 -2.41
N THR A 7 12.62 2.20 -2.84
CA THR A 7 13.60 3.17 -2.32
C THR A 7 13.95 4.20 -3.38
N GLY A 8 13.94 5.50 -3.03
CA GLY A 8 14.43 6.57 -3.90
C GLY A 8 13.46 7.09 -4.97
N VAL A 9 12.16 6.76 -4.89
CA VAL A 9 11.12 7.24 -5.82
C VAL A 9 9.98 7.93 -5.06
N SER A 10 9.42 9.00 -5.62
CA SER A 10 8.30 9.76 -5.04
C SER A 10 7.45 10.45 -6.12
N GLY A 11 6.28 10.98 -5.73
CA GLY A 11 5.42 11.76 -6.63
C GLY A 11 5.01 10.99 -7.89
N GLU A 12 5.09 11.65 -9.05
CA GLU A 12 4.70 11.07 -10.35
C GLU A 12 5.55 9.87 -10.75
N VAL A 13 6.82 9.82 -10.32
CA VAL A 13 7.71 8.67 -10.59
C VAL A 13 7.17 7.42 -9.88
N ALA A 14 6.73 7.56 -8.63
CA ALA A 14 6.13 6.45 -7.89
C ALA A 14 4.84 5.95 -8.54
N ASN A 15 4.01 6.83 -9.09
CA ASN A 15 2.83 6.44 -9.87
C ASN A 15 3.21 5.63 -11.11
N LYS A 16 4.19 6.08 -11.90
CA LYS A 16 4.66 5.35 -13.09
C LYS A 16 5.21 3.97 -12.73
N VAL A 17 5.96 3.87 -11.64
CA VAL A 17 6.45 2.59 -11.12
C VAL A 17 5.29 1.67 -10.73
N GLY A 18 4.27 2.19 -10.05
CA GLY A 18 3.06 1.43 -9.70
C GLY A 18 2.35 0.88 -10.94
N LEU A 19 2.19 1.69 -11.99
CA LEU A 19 1.61 1.26 -13.27
C LEU A 19 2.42 0.17 -13.96
N VAL A 20 3.75 0.25 -13.94
CA VAL A 20 4.61 -0.80 -14.49
C VAL A 20 4.45 -2.10 -13.69
N MET A 21 4.36 -2.02 -12.37
CA MET A 21 4.13 -3.20 -11.52
C MET A 21 2.77 -3.85 -11.80
N GLU A 22 1.73 -3.05 -11.98
CA GLU A 22 0.40 -3.51 -12.36
C GLU A 22 0.43 -4.23 -13.72
N GLN A 23 1.08 -3.64 -14.74
CA GLN A 23 1.23 -4.27 -16.05
C GLN A 23 1.99 -5.61 -15.97
N LEU A 24 3.06 -5.68 -15.18
CA LEU A 24 3.79 -6.93 -14.96
C LEU A 24 2.94 -7.99 -14.26
N SER A 25 2.04 -7.57 -13.36
CA SER A 25 1.17 -8.49 -12.62
C SER A 25 0.25 -9.34 -13.51
N HIS A 26 -0.02 -8.89 -14.75
CA HIS A 26 -0.80 -9.65 -15.72
C HIS A 26 -0.07 -10.90 -16.23
N PHE A 27 1.26 -10.94 -16.15
CA PHE A 27 2.08 -12.02 -16.68
C PHE A 27 2.75 -12.87 -15.60
N LEU A 28 2.95 -12.31 -14.40
CA LEU A 28 3.61 -12.99 -13.29
C LEU A 28 3.13 -12.45 -11.94
N GLN A 29 3.31 -13.24 -10.88
CA GLN A 29 3.05 -12.79 -9.52
C GLN A 29 4.13 -11.79 -9.05
N VAL A 30 3.69 -10.55 -8.81
CA VAL A 30 4.51 -9.46 -8.26
C VAL A 30 4.17 -9.28 -6.79
N VAL A 31 5.20 -9.24 -5.94
CA VAL A 31 5.05 -8.89 -4.52
C VAL A 31 5.89 -7.65 -4.24
N THR A 32 5.26 -6.61 -3.70
CA THR A 32 5.90 -5.32 -3.44
C THR A 32 5.76 -4.95 -1.98
N ILE A 33 6.87 -4.55 -1.37
CA ILE A 33 6.89 -3.96 -0.02
C ILE A 33 7.14 -2.47 -0.19
N THR A 34 6.17 -1.65 0.21
CA THR A 34 6.22 -0.21 0.00
C THR A 34 5.56 0.56 1.12
N HIS A 35 6.05 1.78 1.35
CA HIS A 35 5.41 2.80 2.18
C HIS A 35 4.78 3.92 1.33
N LEU A 36 4.82 3.78 0.00
CA LEU A 36 4.30 4.78 -0.92
C LEU A 36 2.84 4.46 -1.30
N PRO A 37 1.88 5.36 -1.02
CA PRO A 37 0.47 5.11 -1.33
C PRO A 37 0.23 4.97 -2.84
N GLN A 38 1.05 5.62 -3.67
CA GLN A 38 1.01 5.54 -5.14
C GLN A 38 1.25 4.12 -5.66
N ILE A 39 2.11 3.35 -5.00
CA ILE A 39 2.43 1.99 -5.41
C ILE A 39 1.46 1.01 -4.75
N ALA A 40 1.16 1.21 -3.46
CA ALA A 40 0.25 0.33 -2.71
C ALA A 40 -1.18 0.33 -3.29
N SER A 41 -1.64 1.47 -3.81
CA SER A 41 -2.98 1.59 -4.42
C SER A 41 -3.16 0.73 -5.67
N LYS A 42 -2.11 0.54 -6.48
CA LYS A 42 -2.13 -0.26 -7.73
C LYS A 42 -2.15 -1.77 -7.50
N GLY A 43 -1.92 -2.22 -6.27
CA GLY A 43 -1.94 -3.64 -5.95
C GLY A 43 -3.37 -4.23 -6.02
N GLN A 44 -3.53 -5.42 -6.60
CA GLN A 44 -4.82 -6.15 -6.58
C GLN A 44 -5.18 -6.67 -5.19
N SER A 45 -4.20 -6.82 -4.31
CA SER A 45 -4.39 -7.21 -2.91
C SER A 45 -3.40 -6.43 -2.05
N HIS A 46 -3.88 -5.93 -0.92
CA HIS A 46 -3.09 -5.12 0.00
C HIS A 46 -3.02 -5.83 1.36
N PHE A 47 -1.80 -5.99 1.86
CA PHE A 47 -1.53 -6.62 3.14
C PHE A 47 -0.86 -5.63 4.07
N LEU A 48 -1.40 -5.48 5.28
CA LEU A 48 -0.80 -4.68 6.33
C LEU A 48 0.12 -5.56 7.18
N VAL A 49 1.38 -5.15 7.27
CA VAL A 49 2.36 -5.71 8.21
C VAL A 49 2.36 -4.86 9.47
N TYR A 50 2.09 -5.46 10.62
CA TYR A 50 2.01 -4.75 11.89
C TYR A 50 2.65 -5.53 13.04
N LYS A 51 3.15 -4.81 14.04
CA LYS A 51 3.65 -5.40 15.28
C LYS A 51 2.49 -5.72 16.22
N ASN A 52 2.54 -6.90 16.82
CA ASN A 52 1.62 -7.36 17.84
C ASN A 52 2.39 -7.53 19.15
N ASP A 53 2.28 -6.51 20.00
CA ASP A 53 2.98 -6.41 21.29
C ASP A 53 2.11 -6.85 22.49
N THR A 54 0.97 -7.51 22.20
CA THR A 54 0.03 -8.01 23.22
C THR A 54 0.50 -9.28 23.94
N GLY A 55 1.59 -9.91 23.48
CA GLY A 55 2.20 -11.09 24.10
C GLY A 55 3.51 -10.78 24.83
N LYS A 56 4.08 -11.77 25.52
CA LYS A 56 5.40 -11.66 26.17
C LYS A 56 6.57 -11.46 25.20
N ILE A 57 6.37 -11.83 23.92
CA ILE A 57 7.38 -11.73 22.87
C ILE A 57 6.78 -10.88 21.73
N PRO A 58 7.45 -9.80 21.30
CA PRO A 58 6.99 -9.01 20.17
C PRO A 58 6.94 -9.89 18.92
N SER A 59 5.82 -9.83 18.20
CA SER A 59 5.59 -10.65 17.01
C SER A 59 5.13 -9.77 15.85
N THR A 60 5.61 -10.06 14.65
CA THR A 60 5.13 -9.40 13.42
C THR A 60 3.99 -10.23 12.84
N LYS A 61 2.87 -9.56 12.53
CA LYS A 61 1.70 -10.16 11.90
C LYS A 61 1.43 -9.49 10.56
N ILE A 62 0.74 -10.24 9.70
CA ILE A 62 0.28 -9.78 8.39
C ILE A 62 -1.23 -9.98 8.34
N LYS A 63 -1.96 -8.97 7.87
CA LYS A 63 -3.41 -9.04 7.64
C LYS A 63 -3.73 -8.61 6.22
N LYS A 64 -4.54 -9.39 5.51
CA LYS A 64 -5.14 -8.94 4.24
C LYS A 64 -6.20 -7.87 4.54
N LEU A 65 -6.13 -6.74 3.86
CA LEU A 65 -7.08 -5.65 4.02
C LEU A 65 -8.31 -5.86 3.15
N THR A 66 -9.47 -5.53 3.70
CA THR A 66 -10.72 -5.29 2.95
C THR A 66 -10.64 -4.00 2.15
N GLU A 67 -11.56 -3.77 1.22
CA GLU A 67 -11.56 -2.53 0.41
C GLU A 67 -11.69 -1.27 1.27
N GLU A 68 -12.54 -1.29 2.31
CA GLU A 68 -12.68 -0.17 3.24
C GLU A 68 -11.41 0.06 4.05
N GLU A 69 -10.77 -1.03 4.51
CA GLU A 69 -9.50 -0.94 5.22
C GLU A 69 -8.36 -0.48 4.31
N ARG A 70 -8.40 -0.81 3.01
CA ARG A 70 -7.45 -0.30 2.01
C ARG A 70 -7.56 1.21 1.88
N VAL A 71 -8.77 1.75 1.74
CA VAL A 71 -8.99 3.20 1.69
C VAL A 71 -8.40 3.87 2.93
N LEU A 72 -8.71 3.33 4.11
CA LEU A 72 -8.21 3.87 5.37
C LEU A 72 -6.67 3.81 5.45
N GLU A 73 -6.06 2.71 5.05
CA GLU A 73 -4.61 2.55 5.13
C GLU A 73 -3.87 3.45 4.13
N ILE A 74 -4.38 3.57 2.89
CA ILE A 74 -3.84 4.51 1.91
C ILE A 74 -3.98 5.96 2.43
N ALA A 75 -5.10 6.32 3.06
CA ALA A 75 -5.28 7.64 3.66
C ALA A 75 -4.28 7.90 4.80
N LYS A 76 -3.97 6.86 5.61
CA LYS A 76 -2.92 6.95 6.62
C LYS A 76 -1.53 7.13 6.02
N MET A 77 -1.23 6.43 4.93
CA MET A 77 0.05 6.59 4.21
C MET A 77 0.19 8.00 3.62
N LEU A 78 -0.91 8.65 3.23
CA LEU A 78 -0.93 10.02 2.71
C LEU A 78 -0.80 11.10 3.79
N SER A 79 -1.43 10.91 4.96
CA SER A 79 -1.66 12.00 5.93
C SER A 79 -1.33 11.68 7.40
N GLY A 80 -0.85 10.46 7.68
CA GLY A 80 -0.51 10.01 9.03
C GLY A 80 -1.65 9.27 9.74
N SER A 81 -1.47 9.00 11.04
CA SER A 81 -2.27 8.02 11.79
C SER A 81 -3.76 8.36 11.99
N LYS A 82 -4.16 9.62 11.79
CA LYS A 82 -5.55 10.09 11.87
C LYS A 82 -5.94 10.85 10.60
N PRO A 83 -6.23 10.14 9.49
CA PRO A 83 -6.60 10.78 8.24
C PRO A 83 -7.94 11.50 8.39
N GLY A 84 -7.97 12.77 7.98
CA GLY A 84 -9.21 13.54 7.84
C GLY A 84 -9.99 13.14 6.59
N GLU A 85 -11.17 13.72 6.39
CA GLU A 85 -12.04 13.41 5.25
C GLU A 85 -11.36 13.66 3.89
N SER A 86 -10.60 14.74 3.75
CA SER A 86 -9.84 15.02 2.52
C SER A 86 -8.82 13.94 2.19
N ALA A 87 -8.18 13.34 3.21
CA ALA A 87 -7.23 12.26 2.99
C ALA A 87 -7.92 10.96 2.56
N LEU A 88 -9.11 10.67 3.11
CA LEU A 88 -9.93 9.55 2.68
C LEU A 88 -10.42 9.72 1.25
N GLN A 89 -10.82 10.93 0.87
CA GLN A 89 -11.23 11.25 -0.49
C GLN A 89 -10.08 11.04 -1.48
N ASN A 90 -8.91 11.60 -1.18
CA ASN A 90 -7.71 11.42 -2.01
C ASN A 90 -7.30 9.94 -2.12
N ALA A 91 -7.46 9.17 -1.03
CA ALA A 91 -7.15 7.74 -1.04
C ALA A 91 -8.07 6.95 -1.97
N ARG A 92 -9.37 7.27 -2.01
CA ARG A 92 -10.32 6.67 -2.95
C ARG A 92 -9.96 7.00 -4.39
N GLU A 93 -9.67 8.27 -4.67
CA GLU A 93 -9.24 8.69 -6.01
C GLU A 93 -7.98 7.95 -6.45
N LEU A 94 -7.02 7.77 -5.54
CA LEU A 94 -5.79 7.04 -5.85
C LEU A 94 -6.04 5.56 -6.13
N LEU A 95 -6.95 4.91 -5.39
CA LEU A 95 -7.33 3.51 -5.59
C LEU A 95 -8.10 3.26 -6.91
N HIS A 96 -8.73 4.29 -7.46
CA HIS A 96 -9.47 4.23 -8.71
C HIS A 96 -8.74 4.89 -9.90
N SER A 97 -7.51 5.37 -9.68
CA SER A 97 -6.61 5.83 -10.73
C SER A 97 -5.92 4.66 -11.42
#